data_AF-A0A9E2DR36-F1
#
_entry.id   AF-A0A9E2DR36-F1
#
_cell.length_a   1.000
_cell.length_b   1.000
_cell.length_c   1.000
_cell.angle_alpha   90.00
_cell.angle_beta   90.00
_cell.angle_gamma   90.00
#
_symmetry.space_group_name_H-M   'P 1'
#
loop_
_entity.id
_entity.type
_entity.pdbx_description
1 polymer ?
#
loop_
_entity_poly.entity_id
_entity_poly.type
_entity_poly.pdbx_seq_one_letter_code
_entity_poly.pdbx_strand_id
1 'polypeptide(L)' 'MNMPEGYGTRLSRTLTMSPDPVVYASDATWQAERRTVFAATWQYVGDARKLTLTGDHLAASFAGYRVIV' A
#
# COMPACT_ATOMS: atom_id res chain seq x y z
N MET A 1 4.25 14.66 3.28
CA MET A 1 4.33 13.89 2.02
C MET A 1 4.48 14.91 0.91
N ASN A 2 5.61 14.94 0.20
CA ASN A 2 5.90 15.92 -0.85
C ASN A 2 5.23 15.52 -2.18
N MET A 3 3.90 15.52 -2.19
CA MET A 3 3.12 15.35 -3.43
C MET A 3 2.84 16.74 -4.02
N PRO A 4 3.11 16.97 -5.32
CA PRO A 4 2.72 18.20 -5.98
C PRO A 4 1.21 18.43 -5.88
N GLU A 5 0.79 19.66 -5.61
CA GLU A 5 -0.63 20.02 -5.58
C GLU A 5 -1.28 19.72 -6.95
N GLY A 6 -2.40 19.00 -6.94
CA GLY A 6 -3.10 18.57 -8.16
C GLY A 6 -2.55 17.32 -8.85
N TYR A 7 -1.52 16.66 -8.31
CA TYR A 7 -1.08 15.36 -8.80
C TYR A 7 -2.25 14.35 -8.78
N GLY A 8 -2.46 13.64 -9.88
CA GLY A 8 -3.53 12.64 -10.02
C GLY A 8 -4.92 13.22 -10.34
N THR A 9 -5.11 14.55 -10.35
CA THR A 9 -6.45 15.17 -10.50
C THR A 9 -6.85 15.43 -11.96
N ARG A 10 -5.90 15.39 -12.92
CA ARG A 10 -6.17 15.54 -14.37
C ARG A 10 -5.37 14.52 -15.16
N LEU A 11 -5.94 13.34 -15.40
CA LEU A 11 -5.24 12.19 -15.99
C LEU A 11 -4.55 12.50 -17.34
N SER A 12 -5.11 13.42 -18.14
CA SER A 12 -4.54 13.86 -19.42
C SER A 12 -3.35 14.84 -19.32
N ARG A 13 -3.11 15.46 -18.16
CA ARG A 13 -1.97 16.39 -17.92
C ARG A 13 -1.03 15.92 -16.79
N THR A 14 -1.43 14.90 -16.03
CA THR A 14 -0.67 14.37 -14.89
C THR A 14 0.53 13.54 -15.33
N LEU A 15 0.53 12.99 -16.56
CA LEU A 15 1.66 12.24 -17.12
C LEU A 15 2.99 13.04 -17.14
N THR A 16 2.94 14.37 -17.06
CA THR A 16 4.12 15.25 -17.01
C THR A 16 4.52 15.73 -15.62
N MET A 17 3.71 15.50 -14.58
CA MET A 17 4.05 15.87 -13.20
C MET A 17 4.49 14.61 -12.45
N SER A 18 5.79 14.37 -12.33
CA SER A 18 6.29 13.29 -11.47
C SER A 18 6.29 13.74 -10.00
N PRO A 19 5.93 12.88 -9.05
CA PRO A 19 6.23 13.13 -7.64
C PRO A 19 7.72 13.34 -7.44
N ASP A 20 8.09 14.02 -6.36
CA ASP A 20 9.48 14.09 -5.93
C ASP A 20 10.06 12.67 -5.86
N PRO A 21 11.17 12.35 -6.55
CA PRO A 21 11.80 11.02 -6.52
C PRO A 21 12.09 10.51 -5.11
N VAL A 22 12.27 11.43 -4.14
CA VAL A 22 12.47 11.07 -2.73
C VAL A 22 11.31 10.24 -2.17
N VAL A 23 10.09 10.37 -2.71
CA VAL A 23 8.93 9.58 -2.29
C VAL A 23 9.18 8.08 -2.49
N TYR A 24 9.93 7.70 -3.52
CA TYR A 24 10.22 6.30 -3.84
C TYR A 24 11.49 5.75 -3.18
N ALA A 25 12.36 6.61 -2.64
CA ALA A 25 13.67 6.22 -2.11
C ALA A 25 13.83 6.47 -0.60
N SER A 26 13.01 7.32 0.00
CA SER A 26 13.13 7.73 1.41
C SER A 26 12.57 6.66 2.36
N ASP A 27 13.41 6.15 3.26
CA ASP A 27 12.96 5.27 4.34
C ASP A 27 11.94 5.99 5.25
N ALA A 28 12.13 7.28 5.52
CA ALA A 28 11.18 8.05 6.32
C ALA A 28 9.80 8.13 5.66
N THR A 29 9.74 8.29 4.33
CA THR A 29 8.49 8.25 3.57
C THR A 29 7.86 6.86 3.63
N TRP A 30 8.67 5.81 3.44
CA TRP A 30 8.22 4.43 3.57
C TRP A 30 7.63 4.13 4.96
N GLN A 31 8.30 4.50 6.04
CA GLN A 31 7.80 4.26 7.41
C GLN A 31 6.54 5.09 7.73
N ALA A 32 6.37 6.25 7.10
CA ALA A 32 5.14 7.02 7.21
C ALA A 32 3.99 6.30 6.50
N GLU A 33 4.14 5.95 5.22
CA GLU A 33 3.13 5.24 4.43
C GLU A 33 2.75 3.88 5.05
N ARG A 34 3.74 3.15 5.55
CA ARG A 34 3.55 1.90 6.27
C ARG A 34 2.53 2.04 7.42
N ARG A 35 2.58 3.14 8.17
CA ARG A 35 1.70 3.40 9.32
C ARG A 35 0.38 4.04 8.93
N THR A 36 0.38 4.99 7.99
CA THR A 36 -0.80 5.80 7.69
C THR A 36 -1.65 5.24 6.56
N VAL A 37 -1.08 4.41 5.69
CA VAL A 37 -1.79 3.78 4.58
C VAL A 37 -1.93 2.28 4.87
N PHE A 38 -0.83 1.54 4.89
CA PHE A 38 -0.90 0.07 4.92
C PHE A 38 -1.51 -0.49 6.21
N ALA A 39 -1.27 0.15 7.36
CA ALA A 39 -1.86 -0.26 8.63
C ALA A 39 -3.29 0.26 8.88
N ALA A 40 -3.80 1.15 8.02
CA ALA A 40 -5.07 1.85 8.22
C ALA A 40 -6.08 1.62 7.06
N THR A 41 -5.79 0.71 6.14
CA THR A 41 -6.61 0.44 4.96
C THR A 41 -6.86 -1.05 4.78
N TRP A 42 -7.95 -1.40 4.09
CA TRP A 42 -8.24 -2.79 3.72
C TRP A 42 -7.20 -3.30 2.72
N GLN A 43 -6.59 -4.44 3.04
CA GLN A 43 -5.59 -5.10 2.21
C GLN A 43 -6.17 -6.41 1.69
N TYR A 44 -6.05 -6.64 0.39
CA TYR A 44 -6.38 -7.94 -0.19
C TYR A 44 -5.29 -8.95 0.14
N VAL A 45 -5.65 -10.03 0.84
CA VAL A 45 -4.71 -11.06 1.33
C VAL A 45 -4.86 -12.41 0.64
N GLY A 46 -6.01 -12.68 0.01
CA GLY A 46 -6.25 -13.93 -0.69
C GLY A 46 -7.71 -14.18 -1.04
N ASP A 47 -7.93 -15.25 -1.79
CA ASP A 47 -9.25 -15.72 -2.18
C ASP A 47 -9.86 -16.60 -1.07
N ALA A 48 -11.14 -16.39 -0.76
CA ALA A 48 -11.85 -17.10 0.29
C ALA A 48 -11.89 -18.62 0.08
N ARG A 49 -11.77 -19.11 -1.16
CA ARG A 49 -11.71 -20.57 -1.46
C ARG A 49 -10.49 -21.25 -0.83
N LYS A 50 -9.48 -20.49 -0.41
CA LYS A 50 -8.32 -21.01 0.33
C LYS A 50 -8.58 -21.25 1.82
N LEU A 51 -9.75 -20.82 2.32
CA LEU A 51 -10.16 -20.91 3.72
C LEU A 51 -11.49 -21.67 3.83
N THR A 52 -11.61 -22.78 3.11
CA THR A 52 -12.90 -23.47 2.94
C THR A 52 -13.17 -24.42 4.11
N LEU A 53 -12.12 -24.97 4.72
CA LEU A 53 -12.22 -25.91 5.82
C LEU A 53 -11.88 -25.24 7.14
N THR A 54 -12.48 -25.74 8.22
CA THR A 54 -12.13 -25.32 9.58
C THR A 54 -10.65 -25.62 9.85
N GLY A 55 -9.89 -24.58 10.19
CA GLY A 55 -8.44 -24.68 10.46
C GLY A 55 -7.55 -24.33 9.27
N ASP A 56 -8.12 -24.15 8.08
CA ASP A 56 -7.40 -23.51 6.98
C ASP A 56 -6.97 -22.11 7.43
N HIS A 57 -5.75 -21.72 7.04
CA HIS A 57 -5.21 -20.41 7.33
C HIS A 57 -4.34 -19.90 6.19
N LEU A 58 -4.27 -18.59 6.06
CA LEU A 58 -3.39 -17.87 5.14
C LEU A 58 -2.36 -17.10 5.93
N ALA A 59 -1.09 -17.43 5.73
CA ALA A 59 0.00 -16.57 6.15
C ALA A 59 0.31 -15.55 5.05
N ALA A 60 0.26 -14.27 5.38
CA ALA A 60 0.58 -13.19 4.45
C ALA A 60 1.52 -12.17 5.09
N SER A 61 2.28 -11.45 4.25
CA SER A 61 3.00 -10.27 4.67
C SER A 61 2.79 -9.11 3.73
N PHE A 62 2.45 -7.95 4.28
CA PHE A 62 2.31 -6.71 3.55
C PHE A 62 2.97 -5.58 4.33
N ALA A 63 3.76 -4.75 3.64
CA ALA A 63 4.53 -3.66 4.25
C ALA A 63 5.28 -4.07 5.54
N GLY A 64 5.84 -5.28 5.59
CA GLY A 64 6.57 -5.80 6.76
C GLY A 64 5.71 -6.23 7.95
N TYR A 65 4.39 -6.12 7.88
CA TYR A 65 3.47 -6.77 8.82
C TYR A 65 3.29 -8.22 8.42
N ARG A 66 3.31 -9.13 9.39
CA ARG A 66 2.98 -10.55 9.19
C ARG A 66 1.61 -10.81 9.81
N VAL A 67 0.73 -11.42 9.04
CA VAL A 67 -0.64 -11.74 9.47
C VAL A 67 -0.95 -13.19 9.18
N ILE A 68 -1.83 -13.76 10.00
CA ILE A 68 -2.46 -15.06 9.77
C ILE A 68 -3.96 -14.80 9.75
N VAL A 69 -4.62 -15.24 8.68
CA VAL A 69 -6.07 -15.14 8.46
C VAL A 69 -6.66 -16.53 8.45
#